data_AF-A0A803MC49-F1
#
_entry.id   AF-A0A803MC49-F1
#
_cell.length_a   1.000
_cell.length_b   1.000
_cell.length_c   1.000
_cell.angle_alpha   90.00
_cell.angle_beta   90.00
_cell.angle_gamma   90.00
#
_symmetry.space_group_name_H-M   'P 1'
#
loop_
_entity.id
_entity.type
_entity.pdbx_description
1 polymer ?
#
loop_
_entity_poly.entity_id
_entity_poly.type
_entity_poly.pdbx_seq_one_letter_code
_entity_poly.pdbx_strand_id
1 'polypeptide(L)'
;MSSRGPYGENTASGYGAFTTVDAVNQWVGEKENYDHRLNDCVNGTECKHYKQVVWKNSLYLGCASIIFGAGWPFVVCEYDPPGNVNGTWPY
;
A
#
# COMPACT_ATOMS: atom_id res chain seq x y z
N MET A 1 3.41 -2.84 -8.90
CA MET A 1 4.46 -3.85 -9.15
C MET A 1 4.55 -4.71 -7.90
N SER A 2 5.28 -5.84 -7.92
CA SER A 2 5.51 -6.63 -6.70
C SER A 2 6.86 -7.30 -6.80
N SER A 3 7.64 -7.26 -5.71
CA SER A 3 8.91 -7.98 -5.57
C SER A 3 8.75 -9.50 -5.66
N ARG A 4 7.53 -10.03 -5.50
CA ARG A 4 7.23 -11.47 -5.30
C ARG A 4 7.97 -12.08 -4.10
N GLY A 5 8.43 -11.23 -3.19
CA GLY A 5 9.02 -11.64 -1.92
C GLY A 5 7.97 -12.22 -0.96
N PRO A 6 8.41 -12.70 0.22
CA PRO A 6 7.51 -13.23 1.24
C PRO A 6 6.71 -12.15 2.00
N TYR A 7 6.92 -10.87 1.68
CA TYR A 7 6.37 -9.72 2.39
C TYR A 7 5.15 -9.13 1.65
N GLY A 8 4.31 -8.41 2.39
CA GLY A 8 3.26 -7.58 1.79
C GLY A 8 3.89 -6.29 1.27
N GLU A 9 3.45 -5.79 0.12
CA GLU A 9 4.12 -4.65 -0.54
C GLU A 9 3.11 -3.57 -0.93
N ASN A 10 3.41 -2.32 -0.57
CA ASN A 10 2.78 -1.14 -1.17
C ASN A 10 3.80 -0.36 -1.97
N THR A 11 3.42 0.07 -3.17
CA THR A 11 4.27 0.89 -4.06
C THR A 11 3.53 2.15 -4.50
N ALA A 12 4.26 3.25 -4.64
CA ALA A 12 3.73 4.48 -5.20
C ALA A 12 4.80 5.20 -6.03
N SER A 13 4.38 5.79 -7.13
CA SER A 13 5.18 6.71 -7.93
C SER A 13 4.53 8.08 -7.95
N GLY A 14 5.33 9.12 -8.01
CA GLY A 14 4.83 10.49 -8.14
C GLY A 14 5.67 11.32 -9.09
N TYR A 15 5.56 12.64 -8.94
CA TYR A 15 6.30 13.64 -9.71
C TYR A 15 6.95 14.64 -8.77
N GLY A 16 8.09 15.21 -9.17
CA GLY A 16 8.77 16.25 -8.40
C GLY A 16 9.24 15.76 -7.03
N ALA A 17 9.03 16.56 -5.98
CA ALA A 17 9.43 16.26 -4.61
C ALA A 17 8.47 15.28 -3.90
N PHE A 18 8.14 14.16 -4.54
CA PHE A 18 7.24 13.14 -3.99
C PHE A 18 7.93 12.37 -2.86
N THR A 19 7.30 12.38 -1.68
CA THR A 19 7.87 11.81 -0.46
C THR A 19 7.18 10.50 -0.05
N THR A 20 7.78 9.79 0.90
CA THR A 20 7.13 8.64 1.56
C THR A 20 5.82 9.03 2.24
N VAL A 21 5.71 10.25 2.79
CA VAL A 21 4.47 10.74 3.41
C VAL A 21 3.37 10.89 2.35
N ASP A 22 3.70 11.40 1.17
CA ASP A 22 2.75 11.53 0.07
C ASP A 22 2.24 10.15 -0.39
N ALA A 23 3.14 9.17 -0.50
CA ALA A 23 2.79 7.79 -0.82
C ALA A 23 1.82 7.18 0.21
N VAL A 24 2.13 7.32 1.50
CA VAL A 24 1.26 6.80 2.58
C VAL A 24 -0.10 7.51 2.58
N ASN A 25 -0.13 8.83 2.35
CA ASN A 25 -1.38 9.58 2.25
C ASN A 25 -2.25 9.12 1.07
N GLN A 26 -1.64 8.80 -0.09
CA GLN A 26 -2.37 8.23 -1.22
C GLN A 26 -2.97 6.87 -0.87
N TRP A 27 -2.19 5.97 -0.27
CA TRP A 27 -2.68 4.66 0.15
C TRP A 27 -3.78 4.75 1.19
N VAL A 28 -3.66 5.65 2.18
CA VAL A 28 -4.69 5.88 3.20
C VAL A 28 -5.94 6.52 2.60
N GLY A 29 -5.79 7.36 1.58
CA GLY A 29 -6.89 7.98 0.84
C GLY A 29 -7.82 6.95 0.18
N GLU A 30 -7.32 5.77 -0.18
CA GLU A 30 -8.14 4.68 -0.70
C GLU A 30 -9.15 4.12 0.32
N LYS A 31 -9.14 4.61 1.57
CA LYS A 31 -10.22 4.35 2.54
C LYS A 31 -11.61 4.65 1.96
N GLU A 32 -11.73 5.70 1.15
CA GLU A 32 -13.00 6.07 0.51
C GLU A 32 -13.49 5.00 -0.48
N ASN A 33 -12.57 4.18 -0.98
CA ASN A 33 -12.82 3.10 -1.93
C ASN A 33 -13.08 1.74 -1.25
N TYR A 34 -13.05 1.65 0.09
CA TYR A 34 -13.19 0.38 0.80
C TYR A 34 -14.59 0.22 1.41
N ASP A 35 -15.31 -0.81 0.98
CA ASP A 35 -16.58 -1.21 1.61
C ASP A 35 -16.32 -2.08 2.84
N HIS A 36 -16.45 -1.44 4.00
CA HIS A 36 -16.30 -2.04 5.32
C HIS A 36 -17.34 -3.10 5.69
N ARG A 37 -18.37 -3.33 4.88
CA ARG A 37 -19.36 -4.40 5.09
C ARG A 37 -19.08 -5.59 4.19
N LEU A 38 -18.60 -5.32 2.98
CA LEU A 38 -18.33 -6.35 1.97
C LEU A 38 -16.88 -6.86 1.99
N ASN A 39 -15.98 -6.17 2.69
CA ASN A 39 -14.52 -6.42 2.68
C ASN A 39 -13.90 -6.27 1.29
N ASP A 40 -14.49 -5.44 0.45
CA ASP A 40 -14.15 -5.34 -0.95
C ASP A 40 -13.95 -3.89 -1.38
N CYS A 41 -13.27 -3.70 -2.50
CA CYS A 41 -13.09 -2.38 -3.08
C CYS A 41 -14.35 -1.99 -3.87
N VAL A 42 -14.87 -0.80 -3.61
CA VAL A 42 -16.09 -0.27 -4.22
C VAL A 42 -15.92 -0.17 -5.73
N ASN A 43 -16.85 -0.75 -6.49
CA ASN A 43 -16.89 -0.63 -7.97
C ASN A 43 -15.58 -0.99 -8.68
N GLY A 44 -14.77 -1.89 -8.12
CA GLY A 44 -13.48 -2.29 -8.71
C GLY A 44 -12.41 -1.20 -8.68
N THR A 45 -12.58 -0.18 -7.83
CA THR A 45 -11.53 0.79 -7.50
C THR A 45 -10.41 0.12 -6.70
N GLU A 46 -9.26 0.79 -6.56
CA GLU A 46 -8.16 0.28 -5.75
C GLU A 46 -8.36 0.65 -4.28
N CYS A 47 -8.19 -0.34 -3.40
CA CYS A 47 -8.24 -0.18 -1.95
C CYS A 47 -7.26 -1.11 -1.20
N LYS A 48 -6.48 -1.91 -1.94
CA LYS A 48 -5.57 -2.89 -1.33
C LYS A 48 -4.41 -2.22 -0.63
N HIS A 49 -3.99 -1.03 -1.06
CA HIS A 49 -2.93 -0.32 -0.36
C HIS A 49 -3.44 0.16 1.00
N TYR A 50 -4.66 0.72 1.07
CA TYR A 50 -5.29 1.04 2.34
C TYR A 50 -5.38 -0.18 3.26
N LYS A 51 -5.93 -1.30 2.76
CA LYS A 51 -6.08 -2.54 3.54
C LYS A 51 -4.73 -3.03 4.09
N GLN A 52 -3.65 -2.93 3.31
CA GLN A 52 -2.30 -3.29 3.76
C GLN A 52 -1.77 -2.35 4.85
N VAL A 53 -2.00 -1.03 4.74
CA VAL A 53 -1.58 -0.05 5.75
C VAL A 53 -2.25 -0.31 7.09
N VAL A 54 -3.55 -0.65 7.09
CA VAL A 54 -4.32 -0.90 8.31
C VAL A 54 -4.34 -2.38 8.72
N TRP A 55 -3.48 -3.22 8.14
CA TRP A 55 -3.48 -4.65 8.40
C TRP A 55 -2.95 -4.98 9.79
N LYS A 56 -3.84 -5.39 10.69
CA LYS A 56 -3.57 -5.67 12.11
C LYS A 56 -2.44 -6.67 12.34
N ASN A 57 -2.30 -7.64 11.45
CA ASN A 57 -1.31 -8.71 11.60
C ASN A 57 0.05 -8.37 10.96
N SER A 58 0.20 -7.21 10.31
CA SER A 58 1.50 -6.74 9.82
C SER A 58 2.20 -5.98 10.94
N LEU A 59 3.20 -6.61 11.55
CA LEU A 59 3.85 -6.15 12.78
C LEU A 59 5.14 -5.37 12.53
N TYR A 60 5.80 -5.66 11.40
CA TYR A 60 7.04 -5.03 10.99
C TYR A 60 6.82 -4.30 9.66
N LEU A 61 7.46 -3.14 9.54
CA LEU A 61 7.37 -2.26 8.38
C LEU A 61 8.75 -1.72 8.05
N GLY A 62 9.11 -1.76 6.76
CA GLY A 62 10.28 -1.08 6.22
C GLY A 62 9.92 -0.35 4.93
N CYS A 63 10.36 0.88 4.76
CA CYS A 63 10.09 1.68 3.56
C CYS A 63 11.38 2.23 2.96
N ALA A 64 11.40 2.36 1.64
CA ALA A 64 12.46 3.03 0.89
C ALA A 64 11.84 4.02 -0.10
N SER A 65 12.49 5.18 -0.22
CA SER A 65 12.25 6.13 -1.30
C SER A 65 13.47 6.15 -2.21
N ILE A 66 13.25 5.98 -3.50
CA ILE A 66 14.29 5.97 -4.52
C ILE A 66 13.88 6.88 -5.67
N ILE A 67 14.87 7.45 -6.34
CA ILE A 67 14.68 8.16 -7.59
C ILE A 67 15.22 7.24 -8.68
N PHE A 68 14.37 6.86 -9.64
CA PHE A 68 14.74 5.97 -10.73
C PHE A 68 14.58 6.64 -12.10
N GLY A 69 15.32 6.15 -13.09
CA GLY A 69 15.28 6.69 -14.46
C GLY A 69 15.60 8.19 -14.53
N ALA A 70 14.83 8.92 -15.32
CA ALA A 70 14.98 10.37 -15.55
C ALA A 70 14.46 11.26 -14.40
N GLY A 71 14.68 10.86 -13.15
CA GLY A 71 14.27 11.63 -11.98
C GLY A 71 12.87 11.28 -11.43
N TRP A 72 12.37 10.08 -11.69
CA TRP A 72 11.05 9.65 -11.24
C TRP A 72 11.12 9.17 -9.78
N PRO A 73 10.40 9.81 -8.85
CA PRO A 73 10.36 9.36 -7.46
C PRO A 73 9.45 8.13 -7.32
N PHE A 74 9.94 7.16 -6.55
CA PHE A 74 9.27 5.92 -6.22
C PHE A 74 9.42 5.61 -4.75
N VAL A 75 8.34 5.10 -4.16
CA VAL A 75 8.30 4.65 -2.77
C VAL A 75 7.82 3.22 -2.76
N VAL A 76 8.51 2.39 -1.97
CA VAL A 76 8.11 1.02 -1.65
C VAL A 76 8.09 0.87 -0.14
N CYS A 77 7.08 0.18 0.38
CA CYS A 77 6.99 -0.25 1.77
C CYS A 77 6.66 -1.74 1.82
N GLU A 78 7.43 -2.48 2.62
CA GLU A 78 7.30 -3.92 2.85
C GLU A 78 6.76 -4.17 4.26
N TYR A 79 5.85 -5.13 4.39
CA TYR A 79 5.08 -5.44 5.59
C TYR A 79 5.25 -6.92 5.95
N ASP A 80 5.51 -7.22 7.22
CA ASP A 80 5.67 -8.59 7.72
C ASP A 80 4.89 -8.83 9.02
N PRO A 81 4.09 -9.90 9.15
CA PRO A 81 3.55 -10.75 8.07
C PRO A 81 2.81 -9.99 6.94
N PRO A 82 2.72 -10.57 5.73
CA PRO A 82 2.00 -9.96 4.60
C PRO A 82 0.50 -9.80 4.90
N GLY A 83 -0.07 -8.69 4.44
CA GLY A 83 -1.50 -8.42 4.52
C GLY A 83 -2.29 -8.88 3.31
N ASN A 84 -3.50 -8.35 3.15
CA ASN A 84 -4.38 -8.63 2.01
C ASN A 84 -4.69 -10.13 1.78
N VAL A 85 -4.74 -10.91 2.85
CA VAL A 85 -5.14 -12.32 2.80
C VAL A 85 -6.61 -12.42 2.39
N ASN A 86 -6.89 -13.23 1.35
CA ASN A 86 -8.23 -13.37 0.80
C ASN A 86 -9.24 -13.82 1.87
N GLY A 87 -10.43 -13.20 1.87
CA GLY A 87 -11.49 -13.48 2.85
C GLY A 87 -11.22 -12.97 4.27
N THR A 88 -10.07 -12.33 4.52
CA THR A 88 -9.71 -11.82 5.85
C THR A 88 -9.90 -10.31 5.93
N TRP A 89 -10.40 -9.83 7.08
CA TRP A 89 -10.53 -8.42 7.37
C TRP A 89 -9.20 -7.82 7.83
N PRO A 90 -8.90 -6.57 7.49
CA PRO A 90 -7.68 -5.91 7.92
C PRO A 90 -7.60 -5.70 9.44
N TYR A 91 -8.71 -5.72 10.19
CA TYR A 91 -8.73 -5.48 11.64
C TYR A 91 -9.80 -6.30 12.39
#